data_AF-A0A087FWM6-F1
#
_entry.id   AF-A0A087FWM6-F1
#
_cell.length_a   1.000
_cell.length_b   1.000
_cell.length_c   1.000
_cell.angle_alpha   90.00
_cell.angle_beta   90.00
_cell.angle_gamma   90.00
#
_symmetry.space_group_name_H-M   'P 1'
#
loop_
_entity.id
_entity.type
_entity.pdbx_description
1 polymer ?
#
loop_
_entity_poly.entity_id
_entity_poly.type
_entity_poly.pdbx_seq_one_letter_code
_entity_poly.pdbx_strand_id
1 'polypeptide(L)' 'EFGGSSFKDQCARCEREAVNVSLANLLTYPFVREGLLKGTLALKGGHYDFVKGAFELWGLEFGLSETSSV' A
#
# COMPACT_ATOMS: atom_id res chain seq x y z
N GLU A 1 12.00 -10.03 -11.51
CA GLU A 1 11.86 -10.66 -12.85
C GLU A 1 10.39 -10.96 -13.12
N PHE A 2 9.74 -10.27 -14.08
CA PHE A 2 8.34 -10.55 -14.51
C PHE A 2 8.16 -10.55 -16.04
N GLY A 3 9.26 -10.52 -16.79
CA GLY A 3 9.24 -10.35 -18.25
C GLY A 3 8.57 -11.50 -19.03
N GLY A 4 8.24 -12.62 -18.38
CA GLY A 4 7.56 -13.77 -19.00
C GLY A 4 6.03 -13.81 -18.85
N SER A 5 5.41 -12.87 -18.13
CA SER A 5 3.95 -12.82 -17.95
C SER A 5 3.24 -12.06 -19.07
N SER A 6 1.95 -12.32 -19.31
CA SER A 6 1.21 -11.60 -20.36
C SER A 6 1.12 -10.11 -20.05
N PHE A 7 1.01 -9.26 -21.08
CA PHE A 7 0.88 -7.80 -20.88
C PHE A 7 -0.28 -7.45 -19.92
N LYS A 8 -1.40 -8.17 -20.02
CA LYS A 8 -2.56 -7.99 -19.14
C LYS A 8 -2.22 -8.28 -17.67
N ASP A 9 -1.48 -9.35 -17.41
CA ASP A 9 -1.07 -9.71 -16.05
C ASP A 9 -0.07 -8.70 -15.48
N GLN A 10 0.83 -8.19 -16.33
CA GLN A 10 1.75 -7.11 -15.97
C GLN A 10 0.99 -5.83 -15.61
N CYS A 11 -0.02 -5.44 -16.39
CA CYS A 11 -0.88 -4.29 -16.09
C CYS A 11 -1.61 -4.47 -14.75
N ALA A 12 -2.29 -5.60 -14.55
CA ALA A 12 -3.02 -5.87 -13.30
C ALA A 12 -2.11 -5.84 -12.06
N ARG A 13 -0.85 -6.28 -12.21
CA ARG A 13 0.15 -6.15 -11.16
C ARG A 13 0.60 -4.71 -10.96
N CYS A 14 0.89 -4.01 -12.06
CA CYS A 14 1.30 -2.60 -12.03
C CYS A 14 0.25 -1.72 -11.33
N GLU A 15 -1.03 -1.97 -11.56
CA GLU A 15 -2.14 -1.28 -10.88
C GLU A 15 -2.04 -1.40 -9.35
N ARG A 16 -1.82 -2.61 -8.81
CA ARG A 16 -1.65 -2.83 -7.37
C ARG A 16 -0.36 -2.22 -6.83
N GLU A 17 0.76 -2.37 -7.55
CA GLU A 17 2.03 -1.80 -7.11
C GLU A 17 2.04 -0.26 -7.15
N ALA A 18 1.34 0.36 -8.10
CA ALA A 18 1.17 1.81 -8.16
C ALA A 18 0.43 2.36 -6.93
N VAL A 19 -0.55 1.61 -6.42
CA VAL A 19 -1.21 1.91 -5.13
C VAL A 19 -0.19 1.83 -3.99
N ASN A 20 0.63 0.79 -3.92
CA ASN A 20 1.66 0.64 -2.88
C ASN A 20 2.70 1.77 -2.91
N VAL A 21 3.17 2.16 -4.10
CA VAL A 21 4.08 3.31 -4.28
C VAL A 21 3.42 4.59 -3.80
N SER A 22 2.14 4.79 -4.08
CA SER A 22 1.38 5.95 -3.61
C SER A 22 1.23 5.98 -2.09
N LEU A 23 0.99 4.82 -1.46
CA LEU A 23 0.97 4.71 0.00
C LEU A 23 2.33 5.03 0.63
N ALA A 24 3.42 4.55 0.02
CA ALA A 24 4.77 4.91 0.46
C ALA A 24 5.04 6.41 0.29
N ASN A 25 4.58 7.02 -0.79
CA ASN A 25 4.67 8.46 -1.00
C ASN A 25 3.88 9.24 0.06
N LEU A 26 2.73 8.74 0.52
CA LEU A 26 1.99 9.35 1.62
C LEU A 26 2.79 9.40 2.93
N LEU A 27 3.68 8.43 3.17
CA LEU A 27 4.58 8.45 4.34
C LEU A 27 5.65 9.57 4.27
N THR A 28 5.88 10.16 3.10
CA THR A 28 6.85 11.27 2.98
C THR A 28 6.32 12.56 3.63
N TYR A 29 4.99 12.68 3.77
CA TYR A 29 4.34 13.83 4.39
C TYR A 29 4.42 13.75 5.93
N PRO A 30 4.98 14.77 6.61
CA PRO A 30 5.17 14.73 8.07
C PRO A 30 3.86 14.54 8.86
N PHE A 31 2.79 15.24 8.48
CA PHE A 31 1.49 15.16 9.16
C PHE A 31 0.81 13.80 8.99
N VAL A 32 1.06 13.09 7.88
CA VAL A 32 0.55 11.73 7.68
C VAL A 32 1.25 10.76 8.63
N ARG A 33 2.59 10.83 8.72
CA ARG A 33 3.34 10.00 9.68
C ARG A 33 2.93 10.26 11.11
N GLU A 34 2.75 11.52 11.48
CA GLU A 34 2.32 11.90 12.82
C GLU A 34 0.92 11.35 13.13
N GLY A 35 -0.02 11.43 12.19
CA GLY A 35 -1.35 10.84 12.34
C GLY A 35 -1.31 9.32 12.51
N LEU A 36 -0.43 8.64 11.76
CA LEU A 36 -0.23 7.19 11.89
C LEU A 36 0.36 6.82 13.26
N LEU A 37 1.39 7.53 13.73
CA LEU A 37 2.00 7.30 15.04
C LEU A 37 1.04 7.57 16.20
N LYS A 38 0.17 8.58 16.06
CA LYS A 38 -0.85 8.91 17.07
C LYS A 38 -2.06 7.97 17.02
N GLY A 39 -2.13 7.05 16.05
CA GLY A 39 -3.29 6.18 15.83
C GLY A 39 -4.57 6.94 15.41
N THR A 40 -4.44 8.19 14.95
CA THR A 40 -5.57 9.03 14.50
C THR A 40 -5.82 8.91 12.99
N LEU A 41 -4.87 8.31 12.25
CA LEU A 41 -4.96 8.08 10.82
C LEU A 41 -4.55 6.64 10.50
N ALA A 42 -5.21 6.03 9.52
CA ALA A 42 -4.82 4.73 8.96
C ALA A 42 -4.70 4.84 7.44
N LEU A 43 -3.71 4.17 6.85
CA LEU A 43 -3.52 4.10 5.41
C LEU A 43 -3.95 2.73 4.88
N LYS A 44 -4.74 2.73 3.81
CA LYS A 44 -5.24 1.53 3.14
C LYS A 44 -5.09 1.67 1.63
N GLY A 45 -4.68 0.58 0.99
CA GLY A 45 -4.70 0.44 -0.46
C GLY A 45 -5.95 -0.33 -0.89
N GLY A 46 -6.48 0.02 -2.05
CA GLY A 46 -7.62 -0.69 -2.63
C GLY A 46 -7.45 -0.87 -4.14
N HIS A 47 -7.92 -2.00 -4.65
CA HIS A 47 -7.98 -2.30 -6.08
C HIS A 47 -9.38 -2.80 -6.43
N TYR A 48 -10.01 -2.16 -7.39
CA TYR A 48 -11.34 -2.53 -7.87
C TYR A 48 -11.25 -3.09 -9.28
N ASP A 49 -11.51 -4.38 -9.43
CA ASP A 49 -11.64 -5.06 -10.71
C ASP A 49 -13.11 -5.00 -11.16
N PHE A 50 -13.46 -3.99 -11.94
CA PHE A 50 -14.81 -3.81 -12.47
C PHE A 50 -15.22 -4.89 -13.48
N VAL A 51 -14.28 -5.63 -14.06
CA VAL A 51 -14.58 -6.71 -15.01
C VAL A 51 -15.09 -7.94 -14.25
N LYS A 52 -14.48 -8.23 -13.10
CA LYS A 52 -14.90 -9.34 -12.23
C LYS A 52 -15.90 -8.93 -11.15
N GLY A 53 -16.12 -7.64 -10.96
CA GLY A 53 -16.94 -7.10 -9.87
C GLY A 53 -16.33 -7.39 -8.50
N ALA A 54 -15.00 -7.37 -8.38
CA ALA A 54 -14.28 -7.71 -7.16
C ALA A 54 -13.54 -6.49 -6.61
N PHE A 55 -13.49 -6.37 -5.28
CA PHE A 55 -12.78 -5.32 -4.58
C PHE A 55 -11.80 -5.93 -3.57
N GLU A 56 -10.53 -5.59 -3.72
CA GLU A 56 -9.46 -5.96 -2.79
C GLU A 56 -9.10 -4.73 -1.94
N LEU A 57 -8.96 -4.94 -0.63
CA LEU A 57 -8.58 -3.89 0.33
C LEU A 57 -7.47 -4.44 1.23
N TRP A 58 -6.39 -3.69 1.40
CA TRP A 58 -5.30 -4.01 2.31
C TRP A 58 -4.89 -2.80 3.14
N GLY A 59 -4.35 -3.05 4.33
CA GLY A 59 -3.88 -2.01 5.24
C GLY A 59 -2.35 -1.97 5.28
N LEU A 60 -1.79 -0.78 5.46
CA LEU A 60 -0.40 -0.63 5.86
C LEU A 60 -0.34 -0.60 7.39
N GLU A 61 0.32 -1.58 8.00
CA GLU A 61 0.64 -1.51 9.42
C GLU A 61 1.85 -0.60 9.64
N PHE A 62 1.61 0.55 10.27
CA PHE A 62 2.64 1.49 10.64
C PHE A 62 2.70 1.58 12.16
N GLY A 63 3.76 1.04 12.76
CA GLY A 63 3.98 1.03 14.19
C GLY A 63 5.46 0.94 14.51
N LEU A 64 5.87 1.52 15.64
CA LEU A 64 7.20 1.32 16.17
C LEU A 64 7.22 -0.04 16.86
N SER A 65 8.01 -0.98 16.32
CA SER A 65 8.39 -2.16 17.08
C SER A 65 9.46 -1.72 18.08
N GLU A 66 9.18 -1.84 19.39
CA GLU A 66 10.23 -1.59 20.38
C GLU A 66 11.36 -2.60 20.18
N THR A 67 12.53 -2.11 19.81
CA THR A 67 13.77 -2.88 19.85
C THR A 67 14.49 -2.50 21.13
N SER A 68 14.54 -3.42 22.10
CA SER A 68 15.26 -3.21 23.35
C SER A 68 16.71 -2.87 23.05
N SER A 69 17.15 -1.70 23.51
CA SER A 69 18.56 -1.33 23.47
C SER A 69 19.27 -1.98 24.64
N VAL A 70 20.29 -2.80 24.36
CA VAL A 70 21.26 -3.32 25.34
C VAL A 70 22.38 -2.33 25.56
#